data_AF-A0A971G129-F1
#
_entry.id   AF-A0A971G129-F1
#
_cell.length_a   1.000
_cell.length_b   1.000
_cell.length_c   1.000
_cell.angle_alpha   90.00
_cell.angle_beta   90.00
_cell.angle_gamma   90.00
#
_symmetry.space_group_name_H-M   'P 1'
#
loop_
_entity.id
_entity.type
_entity.pdbx_description
1 polymer ?
#
loop_
_entity_poly.entity_id
_entity_poly.type
_entity_poly.pdbx_seq_one_letter_code
_entity_poly.pdbx_strand_id
1 'polypeptide(L)'
;MSITLPRLLSSGMVLQRNTRNVLWGTADETVTVVFRNKTYTTEPDENGAWSLTLYDLSPGGPDTMRIGKQLLTDVYVGEVWLCGGQSNMQLPMQRVKYMYPEEMDAENPYIRQFTVPERYHFGGPLTELDDGCWRGVSPQTIRDFSAVGYFFAKQLYAKYQVPVGLILTAIGGTPLHAWMGMDTLSPELCAQAALFSDSSSVARVLRESAEKQDAFFTEVNRSDTGLAEGFHQPGYIDNAWEERSLLAPWNGTGSVWLRKSLEIPPCLVGRSAKLFLGTVKDWDMAFVNGEVVGNTPYRYPPREYDIPALPAGRCVIAIRVIFKDGGGFTPGKQYLLATEAGSLDLSSLWRYHRGGMAQPPQPEVNLIYQPTGLYNGMITPLSRFAIKGTIWYQGESNAEHPQRYADQFEALVRQWRTLWGYSFPFLFTELAYWGEGLDWDAMRKEQRKCLRIPGTAMAAAADVGEYNDLHPQGKRPVGERLARCAMRLAYGETLPPSPFEVTGVWGGFGL
;
A
#
# COMPACT_ATOMS: atom_id res chain seq x y z
N MET A 1 15.36 -35.49 -9.06
CA MET A 1 15.57 -34.19 -8.39
C MET A 1 14.56 -33.17 -8.85
N SER A 2 13.36 -33.30 -8.32
CA SER A 2 12.39 -32.23 -8.27
C SER A 2 12.55 -31.55 -6.91
N ILE A 3 13.06 -30.33 -6.88
CA ILE A 3 13.06 -29.48 -5.68
C ILE A 3 12.05 -28.36 -5.93
N THR A 4 11.19 -28.04 -4.97
CA THR A 4 10.34 -26.85 -5.01
C THR A 4 10.72 -25.94 -3.84
N LEU A 5 10.98 -24.67 -4.14
CA LEU A 5 11.28 -23.64 -3.15
C LEU A 5 10.07 -22.74 -2.93
N PRO A 6 9.88 -22.24 -1.69
CA PRO A 6 8.92 -21.18 -1.41
C PRO A 6 9.30 -19.90 -2.17
N ARG A 7 8.32 -19.03 -2.46
CA ARG A 7 8.55 -17.78 -3.22
C ARG A 7 9.56 -16.84 -2.56
N LEU A 8 9.61 -16.82 -1.22
CA LEU A 8 10.55 -16.03 -0.44
C LEU A 8 12.01 -16.45 -0.65
N LEU A 9 12.27 -17.73 -0.93
CA LEU A 9 13.61 -18.26 -1.22
C LEU A 9 13.84 -18.24 -2.72
N SER A 10 14.14 -17.06 -3.25
CA SER A 10 14.34 -16.82 -4.68
C SER A 10 15.53 -15.90 -4.94
N SER A 11 15.93 -15.80 -6.21
CA SER A 11 16.98 -14.86 -6.62
C SER A 11 16.63 -13.44 -6.18
N GLY A 12 17.62 -12.72 -5.69
CA GLY A 12 17.46 -11.38 -5.17
C GLY A 12 17.05 -11.28 -3.70
N MET A 13 16.93 -12.40 -2.97
CA MET A 13 16.58 -12.36 -1.55
C MET A 13 17.65 -11.70 -0.67
N VAL A 14 17.21 -11.19 0.48
CA VAL A 14 18.09 -10.76 1.57
C VAL A 14 17.86 -11.67 2.77
N LEU A 15 18.87 -12.43 3.18
CA LEU A 15 18.86 -13.23 4.39
C LEU A 15 19.23 -12.39 5.61
N GLN A 16 18.62 -12.64 6.76
CA GLN A 16 18.89 -11.87 7.98
C GLN A 16 20.26 -12.24 8.57
N ARG A 17 21.10 -11.26 8.84
CA ARG A 17 22.39 -11.48 9.51
C ARG A 17 22.22 -11.76 11.01
N ASN A 18 23.25 -12.35 11.61
CA ASN A 18 23.35 -12.58 13.06
C ASN A 18 22.15 -13.36 13.65
N THR A 19 21.61 -14.31 12.89
CA THR A 19 20.51 -15.16 13.32
C THR A 19 20.50 -16.50 12.59
N ARG A 20 19.59 -17.37 13.02
CA ARG A 20 19.21 -18.61 12.34
C ARG A 20 18.38 -18.27 11.09
N ASN A 21 18.87 -18.66 9.92
CA ASN A 21 18.14 -18.58 8.66
C ASN A 21 17.71 -19.97 8.23
N VAL A 22 16.40 -20.19 8.09
CA VAL A 22 15.86 -21.47 7.63
C VAL A 22 15.69 -21.41 6.12
N LEU A 23 16.28 -22.36 5.41
CA LEU A 23 15.92 -22.72 4.05
C LEU A 23 14.95 -23.89 4.11
N TRP A 24 13.94 -23.92 3.26
CA TRP A 24 12.94 -24.99 3.23
C TRP A 24 12.37 -25.17 1.83
N GLY A 25 11.64 -26.27 1.65
CA GLY A 25 10.96 -26.58 0.40
C GLY A 25 10.45 -28.02 0.41
N THR A 26 10.14 -28.54 -0.77
CA THR A 26 9.90 -29.96 -0.99
C THR A 26 10.94 -30.57 -1.93
N ALA A 27 11.24 -31.85 -1.78
CA ALA A 27 12.19 -32.61 -2.60
C ALA A 27 11.85 -34.10 -2.63
N ASP A 28 12.25 -34.78 -3.71
CA ASP A 28 12.15 -36.24 -3.90
C ASP A 28 13.40 -37.01 -3.44
N GLU A 29 14.51 -36.32 -3.19
CA GLU A 29 15.79 -36.90 -2.79
C GLU A 29 16.62 -35.90 -1.95
N THR A 30 17.78 -36.33 -1.45
CA THR A 30 18.71 -35.56 -0.62
C THR A 30 19.01 -34.17 -1.20
N VAL A 31 18.72 -33.11 -0.45
CA VAL A 31 18.96 -31.73 -0.89
C VAL A 31 20.36 -31.29 -0.50
N THR A 32 21.18 -30.93 -1.49
CA THR A 32 22.49 -30.31 -1.29
C THR A 32 22.41 -28.80 -1.52
N VAL A 33 22.82 -28.01 -0.53
CA VAL A 33 22.92 -26.54 -0.61
C VAL A 33 24.38 -26.13 -0.60
N VAL A 34 24.81 -25.31 -1.56
CA VAL A 34 26.13 -24.67 -1.58
C VAL A 34 25.97 -23.17 -1.48
N PHE A 35 26.56 -22.58 -0.44
CA PHE A 35 26.52 -21.14 -0.19
C PHE A 35 27.82 -20.69 0.47
N ARG A 36 28.49 -19.67 -0.09
CA ARG A 36 29.76 -19.10 0.42
C ARG A 36 30.82 -20.14 0.77
N ASN A 37 31.15 -20.99 -0.20
CA ASN A 37 32.15 -22.08 -0.07
C ASN A 37 31.83 -23.13 1.01
N LYS A 38 30.61 -23.14 1.54
CA LYS A 38 30.12 -24.17 2.46
C LYS A 38 29.09 -25.03 1.74
N THR A 39 29.15 -26.32 2.00
CA THR A 39 28.20 -27.33 1.49
C THR A 39 27.42 -27.87 2.67
N TYR A 40 26.11 -27.95 2.50
CA TYR A 40 25.16 -28.46 3.47
C TYR A 40 24.28 -29.51 2.80
N THR A 41 23.83 -30.51 3.56
CA THR A 41 22.95 -31.57 3.08
C THR A 41 21.81 -31.79 4.07
N THR A 42 20.62 -32.09 3.56
CA THR A 42 19.45 -32.47 4.36
C THR A 42 18.59 -33.47 3.59
N GLU A 43 17.92 -34.36 4.31
CA GLU A 43 17.00 -35.33 3.72
C GLU A 43 15.57 -34.80 3.83
N PRO A 44 14.73 -34.93 2.78
CA PRO A 44 13.30 -34.69 2.90
C PRO A 44 12.64 -35.73 3.82
N ASP A 45 11.57 -35.33 4.50
CA ASP A 45 10.73 -36.24 5.29
C ASP A 45 9.83 -37.12 4.41
N GLU A 46 8.99 -37.96 5.02
CA GLU A 46 8.07 -38.88 4.33
C GLU A 46 7.08 -38.16 3.40
N ASN A 47 6.82 -36.86 3.63
CA ASN A 47 5.95 -36.03 2.80
C ASN A 47 6.74 -35.19 1.77
N GLY A 48 8.05 -35.42 1.66
CA GLY A 48 8.95 -34.68 0.78
C GLY A 48 9.38 -33.32 1.34
N ALA A 49 8.96 -32.91 2.53
CA ALA A 49 9.31 -31.62 3.10
C ALA A 49 10.73 -31.64 3.67
N TRP A 50 11.54 -30.62 3.38
CA TRP A 50 12.89 -30.51 3.92
C TRP A 50 13.10 -29.13 4.55
N SER A 51 14.06 -29.08 5.47
CA SER A 51 14.58 -27.81 5.96
C SER A 51 16.07 -27.91 6.27
N LEU A 52 16.75 -26.78 6.16
CA LEU A 52 18.16 -26.62 6.46
C LEU A 52 18.35 -25.29 7.18
N THR A 53 19.16 -25.25 8.23
CA THR A 53 19.48 -23.99 8.91
C THR A 53 20.88 -23.51 8.57
N LEU A 54 20.97 -22.24 8.17
CA LEU A 54 22.21 -21.49 8.05
C LEU A 54 22.38 -20.60 9.29
N TYR A 55 23.61 -20.53 9.79
CA TYR A 55 23.99 -19.76 10.99
C TYR A 55 25.04 -18.72 10.65
N ASP A 56 25.03 -17.62 11.41
CA ASP A 56 26.11 -16.63 11.50
C ASP A 56 26.66 -16.17 10.15
N LEU A 57 25.74 -15.76 9.28
CA LEU A 57 26.08 -15.25 7.96
C LEU A 57 26.60 -13.81 8.09
N SER A 58 27.82 -13.56 7.61
CA SER A 58 28.39 -12.20 7.54
C SER A 58 27.58 -11.32 6.56
N PRO A 59 27.36 -10.03 6.83
CA PRO A 59 26.63 -9.17 5.89
C PRO A 59 27.40 -9.00 4.57
N GLY A 60 26.68 -8.79 3.47
CA GLY A 60 27.27 -8.55 2.14
C GLY A 60 26.52 -9.23 1.00
N GLY A 61 27.24 -9.51 -0.09
CA GLY A 61 26.70 -9.99 -1.37
C GLY A 61 26.96 -8.98 -2.51
N PRO A 62 26.47 -9.24 -3.73
CA PRO A 62 25.65 -10.40 -4.10
C PRO A 62 26.46 -11.69 -4.13
N ASP A 63 25.90 -12.75 -3.55
CA ASP A 63 26.40 -14.12 -3.62
C ASP A 63 25.51 -14.98 -4.53
N THR A 64 26.02 -16.14 -4.95
CA THR A 64 25.21 -17.20 -5.55
C THR A 64 24.95 -18.32 -4.55
N MET A 65 23.73 -18.84 -4.51
CA MET A 65 23.35 -20.01 -3.72
C MET A 65 22.85 -21.12 -4.65
N ARG A 66 23.44 -22.30 -4.58
CA ARG A 66 22.99 -23.46 -5.35
C ARG A 66 22.22 -24.42 -4.45
N ILE A 67 20.99 -24.78 -4.82
CA ILE A 67 20.14 -25.75 -4.11
C ILE A 67 19.81 -26.87 -5.09
N GLY A 68 20.45 -28.02 -4.94
CA GLY A 68 20.43 -29.10 -5.94
C GLY A 68 20.93 -28.59 -7.30
N LYS A 69 20.03 -28.58 -8.28
CA LYS A 69 20.27 -28.03 -9.64
C LYS A 69 19.84 -26.57 -9.80
N GLN A 70 19.09 -26.01 -8.86
CA GLN A 70 18.63 -24.63 -8.92
C GLN A 70 19.74 -23.68 -8.50
N LEU A 71 19.91 -22.58 -9.23
CA LEU A 71 20.86 -21.52 -8.92
C LEU A 71 20.09 -20.25 -8.59
N LEU A 72 20.19 -19.80 -7.34
CA LEU A 72 19.72 -18.49 -6.90
C LEU A 72 20.87 -17.50 -7.03
N THR A 73 20.62 -16.40 -7.75
CA THR A 73 21.57 -15.30 -7.94
C THR A 73 21.17 -14.12 -7.07
N ASP A 74 22.07 -13.16 -6.88
CA ASP A 74 21.81 -11.94 -6.12
C ASP A 74 21.31 -12.24 -4.69
N VAL A 75 21.92 -13.22 -4.02
CA VAL A 75 21.61 -13.52 -2.63
C VAL A 75 22.43 -12.61 -1.73
N TYR A 76 21.76 -11.81 -0.90
CA TYR A 76 22.41 -10.92 0.06
C TYR A 76 22.24 -11.45 1.47
N VAL A 77 23.12 -11.00 2.35
CA VAL A 77 22.97 -11.15 3.80
C VAL A 77 22.98 -9.75 4.41
N GLY A 78 21.94 -9.42 5.17
CA GLY A 78 21.70 -8.06 5.62
C GLY A 78 20.64 -7.96 6.71
N GLU A 79 19.84 -6.90 6.66
CA GLU A 79 18.76 -6.62 7.61
C GLU A 79 17.41 -6.75 6.90
N VAL A 80 16.53 -7.59 7.42
CA VAL A 80 15.21 -7.88 6.83
C VAL A 80 14.13 -7.27 7.71
N TRP A 81 13.28 -6.42 7.13
CA TRP A 81 12.22 -5.72 7.83
C TRP A 81 10.86 -6.01 7.22
N LEU A 82 9.91 -6.39 8.06
CA LEU A 82 8.52 -6.56 7.66
C LEU A 82 7.83 -5.19 7.67
N CYS A 83 7.23 -4.81 6.54
CA CYS A 83 6.55 -3.53 6.34
C CYS A 83 5.04 -3.77 6.33
N GLY A 84 4.38 -3.57 7.47
CA GLY A 84 2.97 -3.89 7.66
C GLY A 84 2.06 -2.66 7.78
N GLY A 85 0.76 -2.88 7.58
CA GLY A 85 -0.27 -1.90 7.88
C GLY A 85 -1.22 -1.70 6.72
N GLN A 86 -1.53 -0.44 6.41
CA GLN A 86 -2.50 -0.10 5.36
C GLN A 86 -1.92 0.86 4.30
N SER A 87 -2.80 1.63 3.66
CA SER A 87 -2.52 2.46 2.48
C SER A 87 -1.28 3.36 2.64
N ASN A 88 -1.04 3.95 3.81
CA ASN A 88 0.12 4.82 4.01
C ASN A 88 1.47 4.05 4.09
N MET A 89 1.48 2.78 4.53
CA MET A 89 2.64 1.88 4.35
C MET A 89 2.73 1.37 2.92
N GLN A 90 1.59 1.04 2.30
CA GLN A 90 1.53 0.49 0.93
C GLN A 90 1.92 1.53 -0.13
N LEU A 91 1.73 2.82 0.15
CA LEU A 91 1.82 3.90 -0.84
C LEU A 91 3.15 3.85 -1.62
N PRO A 92 3.10 3.65 -2.95
CA PRO A 92 4.30 3.42 -3.75
C PRO A 92 5.07 4.73 -4.02
N MET A 93 6.36 4.64 -4.30
CA MET A 93 7.19 5.79 -4.70
C MET A 93 6.63 6.54 -5.93
N GLN A 94 5.95 5.83 -6.83
CA GLN A 94 5.23 6.45 -7.96
C GLN A 94 4.24 7.53 -7.52
N ARG A 95 3.61 7.36 -6.35
CA ARG A 95 2.63 8.31 -5.78
C ARG A 95 3.26 9.57 -5.18
N VAL A 96 4.58 9.59 -5.02
CA VAL A 96 5.34 10.74 -4.48
C VAL A 96 6.40 11.27 -5.45
N LYS A 97 6.39 10.81 -6.71
CA LYS A 97 7.39 11.13 -7.74
C LYS A 97 7.59 12.63 -7.99
N TYR A 98 6.55 13.46 -7.84
CA TYR A 98 6.69 14.91 -8.03
C TYR A 98 7.24 15.62 -6.79
N MET A 99 7.05 15.05 -5.60
CA MET A 99 7.63 15.57 -4.37
C MET A 99 9.10 15.16 -4.22
N TYR A 100 9.48 13.98 -4.73
CA TYR A 100 10.84 13.47 -4.70
C TYR A 100 11.31 13.01 -6.10
N PRO A 101 11.37 13.91 -7.09
CA PRO A 101 11.75 13.57 -8.46
C PRO A 101 13.17 12.99 -8.53
N GLU A 102 14.06 13.41 -7.64
CA GLU A 102 15.45 12.94 -7.56
C GLU A 102 15.58 11.44 -7.23
N GLU A 103 14.53 10.83 -6.70
CA GLU A 103 14.53 9.40 -6.33
C GLU A 103 14.09 8.50 -7.49
N MET A 104 13.51 9.06 -8.56
CA MET A 104 12.93 8.25 -9.65
C MET A 104 13.97 7.54 -10.51
N ASP A 105 15.22 8.00 -10.45
CA ASP A 105 16.37 7.42 -11.13
C ASP A 105 17.33 6.74 -10.15
N ALA A 106 16.88 6.47 -8.92
CA ALA A 106 17.72 5.82 -7.91
C ALA A 106 18.12 4.41 -8.32
N GLU A 107 19.41 4.10 -8.17
CA GLU A 107 19.98 2.76 -8.37
C GLU A 107 20.74 2.33 -7.11
N ASN A 108 20.20 1.32 -6.42
CA ASN A 108 20.83 0.76 -5.24
C ASN A 108 20.39 -0.71 -5.03
N PRO A 109 21.07 -1.67 -5.66
CA PRO A 109 20.65 -3.08 -5.61
C PRO A 109 20.78 -3.72 -4.22
N TYR A 110 21.38 -3.03 -3.24
CA TYR A 110 21.46 -3.48 -1.84
C TYR A 110 20.19 -3.20 -1.04
N ILE A 111 19.27 -2.40 -1.57
CA ILE A 111 17.92 -2.22 -1.02
C ILE A 111 16.97 -3.04 -1.88
N ARG A 112 16.26 -3.98 -1.26
CA ARG A 112 15.39 -4.93 -1.96
C ARG A 112 14.03 -5.01 -1.32
N GLN A 113 12.98 -5.19 -2.12
CA GLN A 113 11.61 -5.39 -1.64
C GLN A 113 11.04 -6.69 -2.21
N PHE A 114 10.38 -7.46 -1.36
CA PHE A 114 9.45 -8.52 -1.73
C PHE A 114 8.04 -8.03 -1.41
N THR A 115 7.20 -7.83 -2.43
CA THR A 115 5.79 -7.49 -2.22
C THR A 115 4.98 -8.77 -2.05
N VAL A 116 4.35 -8.95 -0.90
CA VAL A 116 3.51 -10.12 -0.63
C VAL A 116 2.19 -9.97 -1.41
N PRO A 117 1.73 -11.00 -2.16
CA PRO A 117 0.46 -10.96 -2.85
C PRO A 117 -0.70 -10.68 -1.90
N GLU A 118 -1.63 -9.81 -2.31
CA GLU A 118 -2.82 -9.50 -1.52
C GLU A 118 -3.75 -10.72 -1.49
N ARG A 119 -3.77 -11.41 -0.35
CA ARG A 119 -4.54 -12.64 -0.21
C ARG A 119 -5.12 -12.75 1.19
N TYR A 120 -6.45 -12.78 1.29
CA TYR A 120 -7.13 -13.21 2.51
C TYR A 120 -7.35 -14.74 2.47
N HIS A 121 -7.35 -15.38 3.64
CA HIS A 121 -7.71 -16.78 3.75
C HIS A 121 -8.42 -17.07 5.09
N PHE A 122 -9.72 -17.35 5.03
CA PHE A 122 -10.53 -17.57 6.23
C PHE A 122 -10.56 -19.04 6.68
N GLY A 123 -10.15 -19.99 5.84
CA GLY A 123 -10.13 -21.42 6.15
C GLY A 123 -8.99 -21.86 7.08
N GLY A 124 -8.12 -20.94 7.51
CA GLY A 124 -6.98 -21.22 8.38
C GLY A 124 -5.67 -20.61 7.87
N PRO A 125 -4.57 -20.71 8.64
CA PRO A 125 -3.29 -20.14 8.25
C PRO A 125 -2.71 -20.85 7.02
N LEU A 126 -2.27 -20.08 6.03
CA LEU A 126 -1.48 -20.59 4.91
C LEU A 126 -0.03 -20.79 5.34
N THR A 127 0.64 -21.76 4.72
CA THR A 127 2.05 -22.07 4.93
C THR A 127 2.96 -21.53 3.83
N GLU A 128 2.41 -21.20 2.67
CA GLU A 128 3.16 -20.81 1.47
C GLU A 128 2.46 -19.66 0.72
N LEU A 129 3.27 -18.87 0.00
CA LEU A 129 2.80 -17.85 -0.93
C LEU A 129 2.69 -18.44 -2.34
N ASP A 130 1.68 -18.01 -3.10
CA ASP A 130 1.45 -18.42 -4.49
C ASP A 130 2.33 -17.64 -5.49
N ASP A 131 2.58 -16.36 -5.19
CA ASP A 131 3.35 -15.44 -6.03
C ASP A 131 4.27 -14.52 -5.19
N GLY A 132 4.97 -13.61 -5.87
CA GLY A 132 5.88 -12.63 -5.30
C GLY A 132 7.33 -12.87 -5.73
N CYS A 133 8.09 -11.79 -5.82
CA CYS A 133 9.51 -11.82 -6.16
C CYS A 133 10.27 -10.69 -5.47
N TRP A 134 11.56 -10.92 -5.22
CA TRP A 134 12.46 -9.88 -4.75
C TRP A 134 12.88 -8.97 -5.90
N ARG A 135 12.78 -7.66 -5.68
CA ARG A 135 13.26 -6.63 -6.61
C ARG A 135 14.25 -5.72 -5.90
N GLY A 136 15.40 -5.46 -6.52
CA GLY A 136 16.34 -4.43 -6.05
C GLY A 136 15.91 -3.04 -6.53
N VAL A 137 16.36 -1.98 -5.86
CA VAL A 137 16.12 -0.60 -6.31
C VAL A 137 16.90 -0.32 -7.59
N SER A 138 16.17 0.07 -8.62
CA SER A 138 16.66 0.52 -9.94
C SER A 138 15.69 1.56 -10.51
N PRO A 139 16.07 2.33 -11.55
CA PRO A 139 15.14 3.25 -12.21
C PRO A 139 13.86 2.58 -12.74
N GLN A 140 13.89 1.27 -13.00
CA GLN A 140 12.74 0.50 -13.48
C GLN A 140 11.81 0.04 -12.35
N THR A 141 12.35 -0.21 -11.15
CA THR A 141 11.62 -0.86 -10.06
C THR A 141 11.26 0.10 -8.92
N ILE A 142 12.00 1.21 -8.74
CA ILE A 142 11.84 2.11 -7.60
C ILE A 142 10.40 2.60 -7.44
N ARG A 143 9.71 2.85 -8.56
CA ARG A 143 8.32 3.32 -8.60
C ARG A 143 7.35 2.43 -7.82
N ASP A 144 7.62 1.13 -7.71
CA ASP A 144 6.76 0.13 -7.04
C ASP A 144 7.11 -0.08 -5.56
N PHE A 145 8.20 0.51 -5.06
CA PHE A 145 8.59 0.37 -3.66
C PHE A 145 7.63 1.14 -2.76
N SER A 146 7.32 0.60 -1.57
CA SER A 146 6.70 1.39 -0.50
C SER A 146 7.55 2.63 -0.26
N ALA A 147 6.96 3.83 -0.34
CA ALA A 147 7.71 5.07 -0.14
C ALA A 147 8.28 5.16 1.28
N VAL A 148 7.48 4.81 2.28
CA VAL A 148 7.93 4.76 3.69
C VAL A 148 9.03 3.70 3.87
N GLY A 149 8.82 2.49 3.35
CA GLY A 149 9.80 1.41 3.42
C GLY A 149 11.12 1.75 2.71
N TYR A 150 11.04 2.38 1.54
CA TYR A 150 12.21 2.82 0.77
C TYR A 150 13.04 3.84 1.53
N PHE A 151 12.44 4.93 2.02
CA PHE A 151 13.18 5.95 2.77
C PHE A 151 13.75 5.41 4.09
N PHE A 152 13.03 4.49 4.74
CA PHE A 152 13.52 3.74 5.89
C PHE A 152 14.79 2.94 5.54
N ALA A 153 14.74 2.11 4.49
CA ALA A 153 15.86 1.29 4.06
C ALA A 153 17.03 2.12 3.57
N LYS A 154 16.77 3.21 2.84
CA LYS A 154 17.78 4.15 2.34
C LYS A 154 18.57 4.75 3.50
N GLN A 155 17.88 5.18 4.56
CA GLN A 155 18.52 5.75 5.75
C GLN A 155 19.36 4.73 6.51
N LEU A 156 18.89 3.48 6.65
CA LEU A 156 19.66 2.41 7.29
C LEU A 156 20.88 2.00 6.46
N TYR A 157 20.71 1.81 5.15
CA TYR A 157 21.80 1.46 4.25
C TYR A 157 22.88 2.55 4.23
N ALA A 158 22.48 3.83 4.12
CA ALA A 158 23.42 4.96 4.14
C ALA A 158 24.31 4.94 5.40
N LYS A 159 23.73 4.64 6.58
CA LYS A 159 24.47 4.59 7.84
C LYS A 159 25.36 3.35 7.99
N TYR A 160 24.83 2.16 7.71
CA TYR A 160 25.49 0.90 8.08
C TYR A 160 26.19 0.20 6.91
N GLN A 161 25.89 0.58 5.66
CA GLN A 161 26.39 -0.09 4.45
C GLN A 161 26.13 -1.61 4.46
N VAL A 162 24.99 -2.01 5.03
CA VAL A 162 24.52 -3.40 5.11
C VAL A 162 23.26 -3.53 4.25
N PRO A 163 23.14 -4.56 3.38
CA PRO A 163 21.96 -4.76 2.55
C PRO A 163 20.67 -4.74 3.37
N VAL A 164 19.58 -4.18 2.82
CA VAL A 164 18.29 -4.09 3.50
C VAL A 164 17.21 -4.74 2.64
N GLY A 165 16.56 -5.76 3.18
CA GLY A 165 15.39 -6.40 2.60
C GLY A 165 14.12 -5.89 3.25
N LEU A 166 13.12 -5.56 2.45
CA LEU A 166 11.78 -5.16 2.86
C LEU A 166 10.79 -6.23 2.44
N ILE A 167 9.97 -6.73 3.35
CA ILE A 167 8.84 -7.60 3.01
C ILE A 167 7.57 -6.76 3.19
N LEU A 168 6.91 -6.40 2.10
CA LEU A 168 5.74 -5.51 2.12
C LEU A 168 4.44 -6.32 2.28
N THR A 169 3.75 -6.12 3.40
CA THR A 169 2.46 -6.72 3.78
C THR A 169 1.49 -5.63 4.22
N ALA A 170 1.12 -4.74 3.31
CA ALA A 170 0.22 -3.63 3.60
C ALA A 170 -0.87 -3.49 2.54
N ILE A 171 -2.12 -3.28 2.97
CA ILE A 171 -3.29 -3.16 2.09
C ILE A 171 -4.15 -1.98 2.52
N GLY A 172 -4.49 -1.11 1.57
CA GLY A 172 -5.36 0.05 1.80
C GLY A 172 -6.69 -0.29 2.48
N GLY A 173 -7.07 0.53 3.46
CA GLY A 173 -8.38 0.44 4.11
C GLY A 173 -8.54 -0.69 5.12
N THR A 174 -7.53 -1.52 5.37
CA THR A 174 -7.68 -2.65 6.30
C THR A 174 -7.64 -2.20 7.77
N PRO A 175 -8.59 -2.64 8.60
CA PRO A 175 -8.54 -2.45 10.04
C PRO A 175 -7.56 -3.43 10.70
N LEU A 176 -7.15 -3.13 11.93
CA LEU A 176 -6.18 -3.92 12.69
C LEU A 176 -6.58 -5.41 12.81
N HIS A 177 -7.86 -5.71 13.01
CA HIS A 177 -8.37 -7.07 13.23
C HIS A 177 -8.24 -8.00 12.01
N ALA A 178 -8.08 -7.45 10.80
CA ALA A 178 -7.79 -8.26 9.60
C ALA A 178 -6.40 -8.95 9.69
N TRP A 179 -5.49 -8.36 10.46
CA TRP A 179 -4.09 -8.78 10.65
C TRP A 179 -3.87 -9.57 11.94
N MET A 180 -4.95 -9.94 12.64
CA MET A 180 -4.94 -10.68 13.89
C MET A 180 -5.55 -12.07 13.68
N GLY A 181 -4.88 -13.11 14.17
CA GLY A 181 -5.43 -14.46 14.18
C GLY A 181 -6.54 -14.63 15.22
N MET A 182 -7.42 -15.60 14.99
CA MET A 182 -8.66 -15.81 15.75
C MET A 182 -8.47 -15.84 17.28
N ASP A 183 -7.41 -16.47 17.79
CA ASP A 183 -7.12 -16.59 19.23
C ASP A 183 -6.82 -15.24 19.94
N THR A 184 -6.71 -14.15 19.20
CA THR A 184 -6.43 -12.81 19.74
C THR A 184 -7.58 -11.82 19.57
N LEU A 185 -8.64 -12.24 18.90
CA LEU A 185 -9.82 -11.43 18.65
C LEU A 185 -10.75 -11.42 19.86
N SER A 186 -11.62 -10.40 19.93
CA SER A 186 -12.72 -10.40 20.88
C SER A 186 -13.80 -11.42 20.46
N PRO A 187 -14.68 -11.88 21.37
CA PRO A 187 -15.76 -12.81 21.02
C PRO A 187 -16.62 -12.35 19.83
N GLU A 188 -16.88 -11.04 19.72
CA GLU A 188 -17.65 -10.45 18.63
C GLU A 188 -16.91 -10.56 17.29
N LEU A 189 -15.61 -10.25 17.28
CA LEU A 189 -14.78 -10.37 16.08
C LEU A 189 -14.54 -11.84 15.69
N CYS A 190 -14.48 -12.76 16.66
CA CYS A 190 -14.47 -14.20 16.39
C CYS A 190 -15.77 -14.64 15.70
N ALA A 191 -16.93 -14.20 16.20
CA ALA A 191 -18.21 -14.49 15.58
C ALA A 191 -18.30 -13.93 14.16
N GLN A 192 -17.79 -12.72 13.93
CA GLN A 192 -17.69 -12.12 12.59
C GLN A 192 -16.78 -12.93 11.66
N ALA A 193 -15.58 -13.31 12.11
CA ALA A 193 -14.66 -14.13 11.32
C ALA A 193 -15.24 -15.50 10.96
N ALA A 194 -16.01 -16.10 11.88
CA ALA A 194 -16.65 -17.40 11.66
C ALA A 194 -17.68 -17.40 10.52
N LEU A 195 -18.24 -16.23 10.14
CA LEU A 195 -19.15 -16.11 8.99
C LEU A 195 -18.46 -16.42 7.65
N PHE A 196 -17.14 -16.27 7.58
CA PHE A 196 -16.35 -16.41 6.35
C PHE A 196 -15.48 -17.67 6.33
N SER A 197 -15.51 -18.49 7.38
CA SER A 197 -14.70 -19.72 7.47
C SER A 197 -15.06 -20.75 6.40
N ASP A 198 -16.32 -20.73 5.94
CA ASP A 198 -16.78 -21.52 4.80
C ASP A 198 -16.55 -20.76 3.47
N SER A 199 -15.84 -21.42 2.55
CA SER A 199 -15.62 -20.95 1.18
C SER A 199 -16.90 -20.63 0.41
N SER A 200 -18.02 -21.31 0.70
CA SER A 200 -19.30 -21.04 0.05
C SER A 200 -19.89 -19.68 0.44
N SER A 201 -19.73 -19.27 1.72
CA SER A 201 -20.11 -17.94 2.21
C SER A 201 -19.30 -16.84 1.53
N VAL A 202 -17.99 -17.05 1.37
CA VAL A 202 -17.10 -16.12 0.66
C VAL A 202 -17.54 -15.97 -0.81
N ALA A 203 -17.78 -17.09 -1.50
CA ALA A 203 -18.24 -17.07 -2.89
C ALA A 203 -19.60 -16.39 -3.06
N ARG A 204 -20.51 -16.54 -2.10
CA ARG A 204 -21.80 -15.84 -2.07
C ARG A 204 -21.61 -14.33 -1.91
N VAL A 205 -20.78 -13.89 -0.96
CA VAL A 205 -20.52 -12.46 -0.73
C VAL A 205 -19.90 -11.79 -1.95
N LEU A 206 -18.96 -12.45 -2.62
CA LEU A 206 -18.36 -11.95 -3.86
C LEU A 206 -19.41 -11.77 -4.96
N ARG A 207 -20.28 -12.78 -5.15
CA ARG A 207 -21.35 -12.74 -6.14
C ARG A 207 -22.36 -11.62 -5.86
N GLU A 208 -22.86 -11.56 -4.62
CA GLU A 208 -23.81 -10.52 -4.20
C GLU A 208 -23.22 -9.11 -4.33
N SER A 209 -21.92 -8.94 -4.04
CA SER A 209 -21.24 -7.64 -4.19
C SER A 209 -21.10 -7.26 -5.67
N ALA A 210 -20.75 -8.21 -6.54
CA ALA A 210 -20.69 -7.98 -7.98
C ALA A 210 -22.07 -7.64 -8.57
N GLU A 211 -23.13 -8.37 -8.18
CA GLU A 211 -24.51 -8.10 -8.60
C GLU A 211 -24.98 -6.71 -8.15
N LYS A 212 -24.71 -6.31 -6.89
CA LYS A 212 -25.04 -4.98 -6.37
C LYS A 212 -24.31 -3.88 -7.12
N GLN A 213 -23.03 -4.09 -7.41
CA GLN A 213 -22.21 -3.13 -8.15
C GLN A 213 -22.74 -2.98 -9.59
N ASP A 214 -23.00 -4.09 -10.28
CA ASP A 214 -23.54 -4.08 -11.64
C ASP A 214 -24.92 -3.42 -11.71
N ALA A 215 -25.81 -3.74 -10.77
CA ALA A 215 -27.13 -3.12 -10.67
C ALA A 215 -27.02 -1.60 -10.46
N PHE A 216 -26.13 -1.16 -9.57
CA PHE A 216 -25.89 0.27 -9.33
C PHE A 216 -25.43 1.00 -10.59
N PHE A 217 -24.36 0.51 -11.25
CA PHE A 217 -23.86 1.16 -12.46
C PHE A 217 -24.87 1.10 -13.61
N THR A 218 -25.64 0.02 -13.73
CA THR A 218 -26.72 -0.11 -14.71
C THR A 218 -27.81 0.94 -14.47
N GLU A 219 -28.25 1.14 -13.23
CA GLU A 219 -29.26 2.15 -12.88
C GLU A 219 -28.78 3.57 -13.19
N VAL A 220 -27.54 3.89 -12.81
CA VAL A 220 -26.92 5.19 -13.12
C VAL A 220 -26.86 5.39 -14.63
N ASN A 221 -26.33 4.43 -15.39
CA ASN A 221 -26.16 4.53 -16.83
C ASN A 221 -27.50 4.66 -17.57
N ARG A 222 -28.54 3.92 -17.14
CA ARG A 222 -29.87 3.95 -17.77
C ARG A 222 -30.53 5.33 -17.69
N SER A 223 -30.27 6.09 -16.63
CA SER A 223 -30.81 7.44 -16.44
C SER A 223 -29.87 8.55 -16.91
N ASP A 224 -28.66 8.21 -17.36
CA ASP A 224 -27.62 9.18 -17.72
C ASP A 224 -27.85 9.78 -19.11
N THR A 225 -28.46 10.96 -19.14
CA THR A 225 -28.71 11.74 -20.37
C THR A 225 -27.44 11.96 -21.20
N GLY A 226 -26.28 12.09 -20.55
CA GLY A 226 -25.02 12.36 -21.23
C GLY A 226 -24.45 11.17 -21.99
N LEU A 227 -24.79 9.95 -21.59
CA LEU A 227 -24.48 8.76 -22.39
C LEU A 227 -25.37 8.70 -23.64
N ALA A 228 -26.66 9.03 -23.51
CA ALA A 228 -27.62 8.98 -24.61
C ALA A 228 -27.37 10.07 -25.68
N GLU A 229 -27.03 11.28 -25.25
CA GLU A 229 -26.83 12.44 -26.13
C GLU A 229 -25.37 12.66 -26.57
N GLY A 230 -24.43 11.90 -26.00
CA GLY A 230 -23.02 11.99 -26.37
C GLY A 230 -22.30 13.22 -25.79
N PHE A 231 -22.48 13.51 -24.50
CA PHE A 231 -21.84 14.67 -23.82
C PHE A 231 -20.31 14.62 -23.80
N HIS A 232 -19.67 13.53 -24.19
CA HIS A 232 -18.22 13.47 -24.36
C HIS A 232 -17.77 14.04 -25.72
N GLN A 233 -18.66 14.10 -26.71
CA GLN A 233 -18.32 14.46 -28.07
C GLN A 233 -17.89 15.93 -28.19
N PRO A 234 -16.88 16.26 -29.03
CA PRO A 234 -16.40 17.62 -29.20
C PRO A 234 -17.45 18.55 -29.83
N GLY A 235 -18.31 17.99 -30.68
CA GLY A 235 -19.39 18.70 -31.37
C GLY A 235 -20.63 18.99 -30.52
N TYR A 236 -20.75 18.42 -29.31
CA TYR A 236 -21.91 18.65 -28.44
C TYR A 236 -21.98 20.12 -28.00
N ILE A 237 -23.17 20.72 -28.14
CA ILE A 237 -23.43 22.13 -27.82
C ILE A 237 -23.98 22.23 -26.39
N ASP A 238 -23.15 22.71 -25.47
CA ASP A 238 -23.41 22.80 -24.03
C ASP A 238 -23.67 24.24 -23.55
N ASN A 239 -24.08 25.15 -24.43
CA ASN A 239 -24.30 26.58 -24.09
C ASN A 239 -25.46 26.82 -23.11
N ALA A 240 -26.38 25.87 -22.98
CA ALA A 240 -27.49 25.92 -22.01
C ALA A 240 -27.10 25.40 -20.62
N TRP A 241 -25.90 24.83 -20.44
CA TRP A 241 -25.47 24.26 -19.17
C TRP A 241 -25.07 25.35 -18.17
N GLU A 242 -25.32 25.08 -16.88
CA GLU A 242 -24.85 25.93 -15.79
C GLU A 242 -23.32 25.97 -15.78
N GLU A 243 -22.72 27.16 -15.66
CA GLU A 243 -21.31 27.28 -15.33
C GLU A 243 -21.12 27.27 -13.81
N ARG A 244 -20.25 26.38 -13.33
CA ARG A 244 -20.01 26.17 -11.91
C ARG A 244 -18.52 25.99 -11.64
N SER A 245 -18.08 26.34 -10.44
CA SER A 245 -16.73 26.02 -9.97
C SER A 245 -16.48 24.51 -10.01
N LEU A 246 -15.32 24.09 -10.51
CA LEU A 246 -14.91 22.67 -10.50
C LEU A 246 -14.97 22.05 -9.09
N LEU A 247 -14.67 22.87 -8.07
CA LEU A 247 -14.60 22.44 -6.67
C LEU A 247 -15.96 22.48 -5.96
N ALA A 248 -17.03 22.89 -6.62
CA ALA A 248 -18.35 22.89 -6.01
C ALA A 248 -18.84 21.44 -5.80
N PRO A 249 -19.28 21.08 -4.59
CA PRO A 249 -19.75 19.73 -4.32
C PRO A 249 -21.06 19.43 -5.04
N TRP A 250 -21.34 18.14 -5.20
CA TRP A 250 -22.58 17.61 -5.76
C TRP A 250 -23.30 16.77 -4.71
N ASN A 251 -24.63 16.80 -4.73
CA ASN A 251 -25.47 16.07 -3.78
C ASN A 251 -26.10 14.82 -4.41
N GLY A 252 -26.53 13.91 -3.55
CA GLY A 252 -27.26 12.70 -3.92
C GLY A 252 -26.37 11.63 -4.58
N THR A 253 -27.00 10.74 -5.34
CA THR A 253 -26.35 9.55 -5.90
C THR A 253 -26.60 9.47 -7.40
N GLY A 254 -25.56 9.20 -8.19
CA GLY A 254 -25.67 9.11 -9.65
C GLY A 254 -24.42 9.59 -10.36
N SER A 255 -24.60 10.32 -11.45
CA SER A 255 -23.49 10.86 -12.24
C SER A 255 -23.63 12.34 -12.55
N VAL A 256 -22.51 12.99 -12.81
CA VAL A 256 -22.43 14.34 -13.35
C VAL A 256 -21.49 14.37 -14.55
N TRP A 257 -21.72 15.33 -15.43
CA TRP A 257 -20.86 15.67 -16.54
C TRP A 257 -20.32 17.07 -16.36
N LEU A 258 -19.01 17.19 -16.60
CA LEU A 258 -18.31 18.46 -16.62
C LEU A 258 -17.67 18.63 -17.99
N ARG A 259 -17.83 19.79 -18.61
CA ARG A 259 -17.23 20.11 -19.90
C ARG A 259 -16.46 21.42 -19.85
N LYS A 260 -15.32 21.44 -20.54
CA LYS A 260 -14.49 22.64 -20.71
C LYS A 260 -13.93 22.68 -22.12
N SER A 261 -14.19 23.80 -22.80
CA SER A 261 -13.55 24.12 -24.08
C SER A 261 -12.36 25.03 -23.82
N LEU A 262 -11.21 24.68 -24.39
CA LEU A 262 -9.96 25.41 -24.31
C LEU A 262 -9.51 25.76 -25.73
N GLU A 263 -8.88 26.91 -25.89
CA GLU A 263 -8.10 27.21 -27.10
C GLU A 263 -6.65 26.84 -26.82
N ILE A 264 -6.09 25.90 -27.58
CA ILE A 264 -4.71 25.43 -27.39
C ILE A 264 -3.76 26.46 -28.01
N PRO A 265 -2.85 27.07 -27.22
CA PRO A 265 -1.87 28.00 -27.75
C PRO A 265 -0.97 27.31 -28.78
N PRO A 266 -0.55 28.00 -29.87
CA PRO A 266 0.31 27.40 -30.90
C PRO A 266 1.59 26.75 -30.38
N CYS A 267 2.15 27.24 -29.26
CA CYS A 267 3.34 26.66 -28.65
C CYS A 267 3.11 25.28 -28.04
N LEU A 268 1.86 24.88 -27.75
CA LEU A 268 1.51 23.59 -27.14
C LEU A 268 1.00 22.56 -28.16
N VAL A 269 0.66 22.99 -29.38
CA VAL A 269 0.07 22.13 -30.42
C VAL A 269 1.03 20.98 -30.78
N GLY A 270 0.48 19.77 -30.90
CA GLY A 270 1.22 18.55 -31.26
C GLY A 270 2.07 17.97 -30.14
N ARG A 271 2.19 18.64 -28.98
CA ARG A 271 2.94 18.13 -27.83
C ARG A 271 2.13 17.12 -27.03
N SER A 272 2.82 16.16 -26.44
CA SER A 272 2.21 15.32 -25.43
C SER A 272 1.89 16.13 -24.19
N ALA A 273 0.79 15.81 -23.53
CA ALA A 273 0.33 16.48 -22.34
C ALA A 273 -0.09 15.47 -21.27
N LYS A 274 -0.12 15.94 -20.03
CA LYS A 274 -0.73 15.25 -18.90
C LYS A 274 -1.90 16.08 -18.37
N LEU A 275 -3.05 15.45 -18.25
CA LEU A 275 -4.25 16.01 -17.65
C LEU A 275 -4.27 15.67 -16.15
N PHE A 276 -4.09 16.70 -15.34
CA PHE A 276 -4.17 16.63 -13.89
C PHE A 276 -5.55 17.06 -13.42
N LEU A 277 -6.23 16.17 -12.69
CA LEU A 277 -7.58 16.42 -12.13
C LEU A 277 -7.63 16.17 -10.62
N GLY A 278 -6.50 16.33 -9.92
CA GLY A 278 -6.40 16.09 -8.48
C GLY A 278 -6.94 14.72 -8.09
N THR A 279 -7.74 14.66 -7.03
CA THR A 279 -8.49 13.47 -6.60
C THR A 279 -9.99 13.77 -6.68
N VAL A 280 -10.75 12.82 -7.22
CA VAL A 280 -12.20 12.95 -7.44
C VAL A 280 -12.91 11.91 -6.61
N LYS A 281 -13.96 12.29 -5.87
CA LYS A 281 -14.72 11.32 -5.06
C LYS A 281 -15.32 10.23 -5.95
N ASP A 282 -15.15 8.98 -5.51
CA ASP A 282 -15.57 7.76 -6.19
C ASP A 282 -14.96 7.60 -7.59
N TRP A 283 -15.76 7.57 -8.64
CA TRP A 283 -15.35 7.07 -9.95
C TRP A 283 -15.37 8.19 -10.99
N ASP A 284 -14.36 8.26 -11.85
CA ASP A 284 -14.35 9.16 -13.02
C ASP A 284 -13.90 8.47 -14.31
N MET A 285 -14.34 9.06 -15.43
CA MET A 285 -13.82 8.82 -16.77
C MET A 285 -13.65 10.16 -17.48
N ALA A 286 -12.45 10.42 -17.97
CA ALA A 286 -12.06 11.65 -18.65
C ALA A 286 -11.92 11.42 -20.16
N PHE A 287 -12.37 12.41 -20.91
CA PHE A 287 -12.35 12.44 -22.36
C PHE A 287 -11.66 13.72 -22.85
N VAL A 288 -10.90 13.60 -23.94
CA VAL A 288 -10.36 14.73 -24.70
C VAL A 288 -10.79 14.58 -26.15
N ASN A 289 -11.53 15.56 -26.65
CA ASN A 289 -12.13 15.55 -27.99
C ASN A 289 -12.94 14.28 -28.30
N GLY A 290 -13.62 13.72 -27.30
CA GLY A 290 -14.44 12.53 -27.42
C GLY A 290 -13.71 11.22 -27.16
N GLU A 291 -12.37 11.21 -27.15
CA GLU A 291 -11.55 10.03 -26.88
C GLU A 291 -11.32 9.85 -25.37
N VAL A 292 -11.44 8.63 -24.87
CA VAL A 292 -11.14 8.31 -23.45
C VAL A 292 -9.64 8.44 -23.23
N VAL A 293 -9.25 9.28 -22.27
CA VAL A 293 -7.83 9.46 -21.89
C VAL A 293 -7.50 8.83 -20.55
N GLY A 294 -8.50 8.49 -19.75
CA GLY A 294 -8.29 7.73 -18.52
C GLY A 294 -9.54 7.58 -17.66
N ASN A 295 -9.43 6.69 -16.68
CA ASN A 295 -10.47 6.43 -15.69
C ASN A 295 -9.83 6.07 -14.35
N THR A 296 -10.48 6.44 -13.25
CA THR A 296 -10.04 6.06 -11.89
C THR A 296 -11.27 5.68 -11.05
N PRO A 297 -11.30 4.50 -10.42
CA PRO A 297 -12.55 3.98 -9.86
C PRO A 297 -12.85 4.35 -8.41
N TYR A 298 -11.95 5.07 -7.71
CA TYR A 298 -12.17 5.47 -6.31
C TYR A 298 -11.45 6.79 -5.96
N ARG A 299 -11.71 7.34 -4.77
CA ARG A 299 -11.30 8.71 -4.37
C ARG A 299 -9.81 9.01 -4.41
N TYR A 300 -8.96 8.11 -3.93
CA TYR A 300 -7.62 8.49 -3.47
C TYR A 300 -6.48 8.55 -4.51
N PRO A 301 -6.51 7.90 -5.68
CA PRO A 301 -5.49 8.09 -6.70
C PRO A 301 -5.54 9.48 -7.33
N PRO A 302 -4.41 10.18 -7.50
CA PRO A 302 -4.38 11.36 -8.32
C PRO A 302 -4.71 10.97 -9.76
N ARG A 303 -5.51 11.81 -10.42
CA ARG A 303 -5.88 11.66 -11.82
C ARG A 303 -4.79 12.32 -12.65
N GLU A 304 -4.00 11.49 -13.30
CA GLU A 304 -2.85 11.86 -14.14
C GLU A 304 -2.95 11.14 -15.48
N TYR A 305 -3.73 11.68 -16.41
CA TYR A 305 -4.05 11.02 -17.68
C TYR A 305 -3.16 11.53 -18.81
N ASP A 306 -2.54 10.61 -19.54
CA ASP A 306 -1.64 10.94 -20.64
C ASP A 306 -2.44 11.24 -21.92
N ILE A 307 -2.06 12.33 -22.59
CA ILE A 307 -2.62 12.77 -23.86
C ILE A 307 -1.47 12.77 -24.87
N PRO A 308 -1.53 11.93 -25.93
CA PRO A 308 -0.40 11.77 -26.85
C PRO A 308 -0.01 13.06 -27.59
N ALA A 309 -1.00 13.84 -28.02
CA ALA A 309 -0.77 15.10 -28.74
C ALA A 309 -1.95 16.06 -28.54
N LEU A 310 -1.67 17.33 -28.25
CA LEU A 310 -2.69 18.38 -28.20
C LEU A 310 -3.12 18.83 -29.60
N PRO A 311 -4.43 19.02 -29.85
CA PRO A 311 -4.94 19.46 -31.14
C PRO A 311 -4.56 20.93 -31.40
N ALA A 312 -4.59 21.34 -32.67
CA ALA A 312 -4.57 22.75 -33.03
C ALA A 312 -5.94 23.39 -32.75
N GLY A 313 -5.92 24.59 -32.16
CA GLY A 313 -7.14 25.36 -31.88
C GLY A 313 -7.98 24.78 -30.74
N ARG A 314 -9.28 24.60 -30.97
CA ARG A 314 -10.23 24.17 -29.93
C ARG A 314 -9.97 22.74 -29.44
N CYS A 315 -9.88 22.58 -28.13
CA CYS A 315 -9.83 21.31 -27.42
C CYS A 315 -10.98 21.24 -26.42
N VAL A 316 -11.72 20.12 -26.39
CA VAL A 316 -12.83 19.88 -25.46
C VAL A 316 -12.43 18.79 -24.49
N ILE A 317 -12.47 19.11 -23.20
CA ILE A 317 -12.34 18.12 -22.12
C ILE A 317 -13.73 17.86 -21.56
N ALA A 318 -14.10 16.58 -21.45
CA ALA A 318 -15.31 16.15 -20.75
C ALA A 318 -14.94 15.17 -19.64
N ILE A 319 -15.60 15.27 -18.49
CA ILE A 319 -15.39 14.37 -17.35
C ILE A 319 -16.75 13.86 -16.92
N ARG A 320 -16.90 12.55 -16.90
CA ARG A 320 -18.04 11.87 -16.29
C ARG A 320 -17.61 11.39 -14.92
N VAL A 321 -18.35 11.79 -13.88
CA VAL A 321 -18.08 11.34 -12.50
C VAL A 321 -19.30 10.60 -11.98
N ILE A 322 -19.11 9.44 -11.36
CA ILE A 322 -20.15 8.64 -10.70
C ILE A 322 -19.83 8.60 -9.21
N PHE A 323 -20.83 8.93 -8.38
CA PHE A 323 -20.68 8.99 -6.94
C PHE A 323 -21.87 8.41 -6.20
N LYS A 324 -21.57 7.77 -5.06
CA LYS A 324 -22.52 6.98 -4.27
C LYS A 324 -23.28 7.80 -3.23
N ASP A 325 -22.68 8.86 -2.69
CA ASP A 325 -23.28 9.73 -1.67
C ASP A 325 -22.63 11.13 -1.67
N GLY A 326 -23.08 11.98 -2.58
CA GLY A 326 -22.45 13.26 -2.87
C GLY A 326 -21.04 13.10 -3.47
N GLY A 327 -20.60 14.10 -4.22
CA GLY A 327 -19.34 14.04 -4.95
C GLY A 327 -18.63 15.38 -5.00
N GLY A 328 -17.38 15.35 -5.48
CA GLY A 328 -16.60 16.55 -5.69
C GLY A 328 -15.14 16.26 -6.00
N PHE A 329 -14.46 17.30 -6.44
CA PHE A 329 -13.01 17.34 -6.56
C PHE A 329 -12.39 17.79 -5.24
N THR A 330 -11.20 17.29 -4.92
CA THR A 330 -10.51 17.60 -3.67
C THR A 330 -9.83 18.98 -3.74
N PRO A 331 -10.24 19.98 -2.95
CA PRO A 331 -9.64 21.33 -3.02
C PRO A 331 -8.12 21.31 -2.83
N GLY A 332 -7.38 22.27 -3.40
CA GLY A 332 -5.93 22.41 -3.19
C GLY A 332 -5.03 21.42 -3.94
N LYS A 333 -5.60 20.59 -4.83
CA LYS A 333 -4.85 19.70 -5.74
C LYS A 333 -4.60 20.37 -7.09
N GLN A 334 -3.74 19.77 -7.92
CA GLN A 334 -3.43 20.28 -9.26
C GLN A 334 -4.58 19.98 -10.24
N TYR A 335 -5.07 21.05 -10.89
CA TYR A 335 -6.10 21.01 -11.92
C TYR A 335 -5.55 21.72 -13.16
N LEU A 336 -4.85 20.99 -14.02
CA LEU A 336 -4.14 21.61 -15.14
C LEU A 336 -3.91 20.63 -16.29
N LEU A 337 -3.74 21.17 -17.49
CA LEU A 337 -3.22 20.47 -18.65
C LEU A 337 -1.77 20.91 -18.85
N ALA A 338 -0.80 20.02 -18.61
CA ALA A 338 0.62 20.35 -18.69
C ALA A 338 1.34 19.63 -19.83
N THR A 339 2.29 20.34 -20.44
CA THR A 339 3.27 19.84 -21.42
C THR A 339 4.66 20.26 -20.95
N GLU A 340 5.72 19.84 -21.65
CA GLU A 340 7.08 20.35 -21.38
C GLU A 340 7.26 21.85 -21.70
N ALA A 341 6.37 22.46 -22.50
CA ALA A 341 6.45 23.88 -22.88
C ALA A 341 5.58 24.82 -22.05
N GLY A 342 4.75 24.28 -21.14
CA GLY A 342 3.86 25.08 -20.32
C GLY A 342 2.56 24.35 -19.99
N SER A 343 1.68 25.05 -19.27
CA SER A 343 0.43 24.48 -18.75
C SER A 343 -0.75 25.43 -18.89
N LEU A 344 -1.95 24.87 -19.00
CA LEU A 344 -3.23 25.57 -18.92
C LEU A 344 -3.91 25.22 -17.60
N ASP A 345 -4.34 26.25 -16.86
CA ASP A 345 -5.11 26.07 -15.63
C ASP A 345 -6.54 25.60 -15.92
N LEU A 346 -6.97 24.58 -15.18
CA LEU A 346 -8.31 24.02 -15.28
C LEU A 346 -9.16 24.31 -14.03
N SER A 347 -8.62 24.97 -13.01
CA SER A 347 -9.28 25.22 -11.72
C SER A 347 -10.48 26.18 -11.76
N SER A 348 -10.65 26.90 -12.88
CA SER A 348 -11.76 27.86 -13.08
C SER A 348 -13.13 27.20 -13.30
N LEU A 349 -14.09 27.94 -13.86
CA LEU A 349 -15.44 27.43 -14.13
C LEU A 349 -15.43 26.31 -15.19
N TRP A 350 -16.40 25.41 -15.03
CA TRP A 350 -16.73 24.33 -15.94
C TRP A 350 -18.23 24.35 -16.21
N ARG A 351 -18.63 23.91 -17.40
CA ARG A 351 -20.03 23.64 -17.69
C ARG A 351 -20.42 22.34 -16.99
N TYR A 352 -21.49 22.40 -16.23
CA TYR A 352 -21.95 21.33 -15.36
C TYR A 352 -23.34 20.85 -15.80
N HIS A 353 -23.52 19.53 -15.80
CA HIS A 353 -24.81 18.90 -16.02
C HIS A 353 -24.99 17.67 -15.14
N ARG A 354 -26.20 17.47 -14.62
CA ARG A 354 -26.53 16.20 -13.96
C ARG A 354 -26.70 15.12 -15.02
N GLY A 355 -25.94 14.03 -14.94
CA GLY A 355 -26.07 12.91 -15.86
C GLY A 355 -27.27 12.04 -15.49
N GLY A 356 -27.00 11.04 -14.66
CA GLY A 356 -27.99 10.09 -14.15
C GLY A 356 -28.24 10.24 -12.64
N MET A 357 -29.27 9.56 -12.18
CA MET A 357 -29.64 9.43 -10.77
C MET A 357 -29.85 7.95 -10.46
N ALA A 358 -29.44 7.54 -9.27
CA ALA A 358 -29.71 6.20 -8.75
C ALA A 358 -30.00 6.29 -7.26
N GLN A 359 -30.49 5.20 -6.68
CA GLN A 359 -30.51 5.06 -5.22
C GLN A 359 -29.08 4.85 -4.68
N PRO A 360 -28.78 5.32 -3.45
CA PRO A 360 -27.56 4.95 -2.76
C PRO A 360 -27.39 3.42 -2.75
N PRO A 361 -26.20 2.91 -3.15
CA PRO A 361 -25.98 1.47 -3.13
C PRO A 361 -26.00 0.97 -1.68
N GLN A 362 -26.48 -0.26 -1.50
CA GLN A 362 -26.41 -0.93 -0.21
C GLN A 362 -24.95 -1.10 0.22
N PRO A 363 -24.63 -1.05 1.52
CA PRO A 363 -23.28 -1.29 2.01
C PRO A 363 -22.73 -2.63 1.51
N GLU A 364 -21.49 -2.61 1.02
CA GLU A 364 -20.77 -3.79 0.53
C GLU A 364 -19.96 -4.42 1.67
N VAL A 365 -19.93 -5.74 1.70
CA VAL A 365 -19.05 -6.47 2.63
C VAL A 365 -17.68 -6.60 1.98
N ASN A 366 -16.71 -5.85 2.49
CA ASN A 366 -15.35 -5.97 2.01
C ASN A 366 -14.61 -7.12 2.72
N LEU A 367 -14.25 -8.16 1.96
CA LEU A 367 -13.59 -9.35 2.49
C LEU A 367 -12.19 -9.06 3.03
N ILE A 368 -11.41 -8.16 2.43
CA ILE A 368 -10.07 -7.83 2.95
C ILE A 368 -10.13 -7.11 4.32
N TYR A 369 -11.30 -6.60 4.71
CA TYR A 369 -11.47 -5.96 6.01
C TYR A 369 -11.91 -6.94 7.10
N GLN A 370 -12.31 -8.16 6.73
CA GLN A 370 -12.83 -9.11 7.70
C GLN A 370 -11.71 -9.65 8.58
N PRO A 371 -11.99 -9.96 9.86
CA PRO A 371 -10.95 -10.39 10.78
C PRO A 371 -10.26 -11.69 10.33
N THR A 372 -9.01 -11.89 10.76
CA THR A 372 -8.20 -13.11 10.51
C THR A 372 -7.75 -13.34 9.06
N GLY A 373 -8.48 -12.86 8.05
CA GLY A 373 -8.22 -13.18 6.65
C GLY A 373 -6.79 -12.87 6.19
N LEU A 374 -6.31 -11.65 6.44
CA LEU A 374 -4.98 -11.21 5.99
C LEU A 374 -3.85 -11.76 6.85
N TYR A 375 -4.09 -11.96 8.16
CA TYR A 375 -3.15 -12.68 9.02
C TYR A 375 -2.81 -14.06 8.43
N ASN A 376 -3.85 -14.85 8.15
CA ASN A 376 -3.72 -16.19 7.61
C ASN A 376 -3.13 -16.23 6.20
N GLY A 377 -3.51 -15.27 5.34
CA GLY A 377 -3.11 -15.30 3.94
C GLY A 377 -1.76 -14.65 3.65
N MET A 378 -1.34 -13.65 4.46
CA MET A 378 -0.16 -12.82 4.17
C MET A 378 0.90 -12.83 5.27
N ILE A 379 0.55 -13.13 6.54
CA ILE A 379 1.51 -13.08 7.65
C ILE A 379 2.03 -14.48 7.99
N THR A 380 1.15 -15.47 8.15
CA THR A 380 1.57 -16.83 8.55
C THR A 380 2.54 -17.50 7.58
N PRO A 381 2.45 -17.34 6.24
CA PRO A 381 3.44 -17.91 5.31
C PRO A 381 4.86 -17.34 5.46
N LEU A 382 5.01 -16.18 6.11
CA LEU A 382 6.30 -15.50 6.26
C LEU A 382 7.08 -15.95 7.49
N SER A 383 6.41 -16.63 8.43
CA SER A 383 6.92 -16.94 9.78
C SER A 383 8.22 -17.74 9.82
N ARG A 384 8.55 -18.47 8.74
CA ARG A 384 9.80 -19.23 8.61
C ARG A 384 10.98 -18.39 8.15
N PHE A 385 10.73 -17.21 7.58
CA PHE A 385 11.76 -16.29 7.11
C PHE A 385 12.18 -15.35 8.25
N ALA A 386 13.48 -15.31 8.52
CA ALA A 386 14.01 -14.54 9.63
C ALA A 386 13.93 -13.02 9.35
N ILE A 387 13.53 -12.25 10.35
CA ILE A 387 13.41 -10.79 10.28
C ILE A 387 14.15 -10.13 11.45
N LYS A 388 14.65 -8.92 11.21
CA LYS A 388 15.20 -8.03 12.23
C LYS A 388 14.11 -7.36 13.06
N GLY A 389 13.00 -7.00 12.43
CA GLY A 389 11.87 -6.32 13.06
C GLY A 389 10.77 -5.90 12.09
N THR A 390 9.80 -5.15 12.60
CA THR A 390 8.63 -4.68 11.83
C THR A 390 8.56 -3.16 11.84
N ILE A 391 8.22 -2.56 10.70
CA ILE A 391 7.68 -1.20 10.60
C ILE A 391 6.19 -1.25 10.26
N TRP A 392 5.37 -0.51 11.00
CA TRP A 392 3.91 -0.58 10.94
C TRP A 392 3.29 0.81 10.75
N TYR A 393 2.43 0.98 9.75
CA TYR A 393 1.68 2.22 9.55
C TYR A 393 0.22 1.92 9.25
N GLN A 394 -0.60 2.02 10.30
CA GLN A 394 -2.03 1.78 10.26
C GLN A 394 -2.73 2.49 11.41
N GLY A 395 -4.01 2.80 11.20
CA GLY A 395 -4.93 3.27 12.23
C GLY A 395 -6.15 3.97 11.63
N GLU A 396 -6.08 4.40 10.38
CA GLU A 396 -7.13 5.19 9.73
C GLU A 396 -8.46 4.44 9.67
N SER A 397 -8.45 3.14 9.38
CA SER A 397 -9.66 2.30 9.38
C SER A 397 -10.17 1.93 10.76
N ASN A 398 -9.46 2.31 11.83
CA ASN A 398 -9.90 2.17 13.22
C ASN A 398 -10.25 3.53 13.83
N ALA A 399 -10.05 4.64 13.11
CA ALA A 399 -10.22 5.99 13.66
C ALA A 399 -11.66 6.34 14.02
N GLU A 400 -12.66 5.72 13.38
CA GLU A 400 -14.08 5.87 13.74
C GLU A 400 -14.42 5.24 15.10
N HIS A 401 -13.71 4.17 15.48
CA HIS A 401 -13.88 3.45 16.74
C HIS A 401 -12.52 3.15 17.36
N PRO A 402 -11.79 4.19 17.82
CA PRO A 402 -10.40 4.04 18.26
C PRO A 402 -10.30 3.29 19.59
N GLN A 403 -11.40 3.14 20.33
CA GLN A 403 -11.42 2.49 21.63
C GLN A 403 -10.81 1.09 21.53
N ARG A 404 -9.89 0.77 22.46
CA ARG A 404 -9.18 -0.53 22.55
C ARG A 404 -8.15 -0.77 21.45
N TYR A 405 -7.83 0.20 20.58
CA TYR A 405 -6.78 0.03 19.59
C TYR A 405 -5.44 -0.38 20.24
N ALA A 406 -5.06 0.26 21.35
CA ALA A 406 -3.82 -0.10 22.04
C ALA A 406 -3.80 -1.55 22.54
N ASP A 407 -4.92 -2.05 23.05
CA ASP A 407 -5.04 -3.44 23.54
C ASP A 407 -4.98 -4.44 22.37
N GLN A 408 -5.66 -4.15 21.27
CA GLN A 408 -5.62 -4.98 20.06
C GLN A 408 -4.23 -4.99 19.44
N PHE A 409 -3.55 -3.84 19.41
CA PHE A 409 -2.21 -3.71 18.87
C PHE A 409 -1.20 -4.49 19.73
N GLU A 410 -1.33 -4.44 21.05
CA GLU A 410 -0.56 -5.27 21.98
C GLU A 410 -0.77 -6.77 21.74
N ALA A 411 -2.01 -7.21 21.54
CA ALA A 411 -2.32 -8.58 21.20
C ALA A 411 -1.71 -9.01 19.85
N LEU A 412 -1.76 -8.15 18.83
CA LEU A 412 -1.12 -8.38 17.53
C LEU A 412 0.39 -8.52 17.66
N VAL A 413 1.07 -7.57 18.33
CA VAL A 413 2.53 -7.61 18.51
C VAL A 413 2.96 -8.88 19.23
N ARG A 414 2.24 -9.28 20.28
CA ARG A 414 2.49 -10.53 21.00
C ARG A 414 2.30 -11.75 20.07
N GLN A 415 1.21 -11.79 19.31
CA GLN A 415 0.92 -12.91 18.41
C GLN A 415 2.00 -13.08 17.34
N TRP A 416 2.46 -11.99 16.74
CA TRP A 416 3.50 -12.05 15.71
C TRP A 416 4.83 -12.51 16.29
N ARG A 417 5.22 -12.01 17.48
CA ARG A 417 6.43 -12.51 18.17
C ARG A 417 6.33 -14.01 18.50
N THR A 418 5.15 -14.47 18.94
CA THR A 418 4.90 -15.91 19.15
C THR A 418 5.01 -16.70 17.85
N LEU A 419 4.42 -16.20 16.76
CA LEU A 419 4.42 -16.84 15.44
C LEU A 419 5.85 -17.04 14.90
N TRP A 420 6.73 -16.05 15.06
CA TRP A 420 8.14 -16.16 14.68
C TRP A 420 9.00 -16.93 15.70
N GLY A 421 8.52 -17.09 16.93
CA GLY A 421 9.23 -17.79 18.01
C GLY A 421 10.35 -16.97 18.67
N TYR A 422 10.43 -15.66 18.42
CA TYR A 422 11.39 -14.76 19.07
C TYR A 422 10.85 -13.33 19.13
N SER A 423 11.41 -12.54 20.05
CA SER A 423 11.08 -11.12 20.18
C SER A 423 11.91 -10.28 19.21
N PHE A 424 11.26 -9.31 18.57
CA PHE A 424 11.89 -8.33 17.68
C PHE A 424 11.28 -6.93 17.87
N PRO A 425 11.99 -5.85 17.50
CA PRO A 425 11.46 -4.49 17.54
C PRO A 425 10.24 -4.32 16.66
N PHE A 426 9.20 -3.67 17.21
CA PHE A 426 7.98 -3.32 16.48
C PHE A 426 7.85 -1.80 16.45
N LEU A 427 8.23 -1.21 15.33
CA LEU A 427 8.25 0.23 15.14
C LEU A 427 6.97 0.62 14.43
N PHE A 428 6.29 1.67 14.88
CA PHE A 428 5.00 2.06 14.29
C PHE A 428 4.90 3.56 14.06
N THR A 429 3.90 3.98 13.29
CA THR A 429 3.71 5.38 12.91
C THR A 429 2.44 5.94 13.52
N GLU A 430 2.55 7.08 14.20
CA GLU A 430 1.40 7.88 14.58
C GLU A 430 0.74 8.46 13.32
N LEU A 431 -0.60 8.47 13.22
CA LEU A 431 -1.28 8.96 12.02
C LEU A 431 -0.90 10.42 11.69
N ALA A 432 -0.66 10.70 10.41
CA ALA A 432 -0.41 12.03 9.89
C ALA A 432 -1.67 12.91 9.96
N TYR A 433 -1.56 14.24 9.98
CA TYR A 433 -2.74 15.11 10.08
C TYR A 433 -3.67 14.95 8.88
N TRP A 434 -4.98 14.92 9.14
CA TRP A 434 -6.03 14.89 8.13
C TRP A 434 -7.26 15.63 8.65
N GLY A 435 -7.72 16.64 7.90
CA GLY A 435 -8.74 17.60 8.37
C GLY A 435 -10.17 17.04 8.37
N GLU A 436 -10.43 15.95 7.64
CA GLU A 436 -11.73 15.27 7.61
C GLU A 436 -11.84 14.12 8.65
N GLY A 437 -10.79 13.84 9.43
CA GLY A 437 -10.74 12.71 10.34
C GLY A 437 -11.56 12.92 11.62
N LEU A 438 -12.76 12.32 11.70
CA LEU A 438 -13.47 12.13 12.97
C LEU A 438 -12.56 11.33 13.92
N ASP A 439 -12.44 11.78 15.17
CA ASP A 439 -11.68 11.14 16.25
C ASP A 439 -10.19 10.85 16.00
N TRP A 440 -9.56 11.57 15.06
CA TRP A 440 -8.13 11.43 14.74
C TRP A 440 -7.20 11.63 15.95
N ASP A 441 -7.53 12.58 16.82
CA ASP A 441 -6.78 12.82 18.05
C ASP A 441 -6.97 11.69 19.09
N ALA A 442 -8.15 11.08 19.15
CA ALA A 442 -8.38 9.92 20.00
C ALA A 442 -7.59 8.71 19.50
N MET A 443 -7.57 8.49 18.18
CA MET A 443 -6.76 7.45 17.56
C MET A 443 -5.27 7.62 17.84
N ARG A 444 -4.72 8.84 17.70
CA ARG A 444 -3.32 9.13 18.06
C ARG A 444 -3.02 8.92 19.54
N LYS A 445 -3.95 9.24 20.44
CA LYS A 445 -3.81 8.95 21.87
C LYS A 445 -3.68 7.44 22.10
N GLU A 446 -4.46 6.62 21.41
CA GLU A 446 -4.35 5.16 21.49
C GLU A 446 -3.02 4.66 20.91
N GLN A 447 -2.56 5.19 19.77
CA GLN A 447 -1.23 4.86 19.23
C GLN A 447 -0.11 5.19 20.22
N ARG A 448 -0.19 6.32 20.93
CA ARG A 448 0.79 6.65 21.99
C ARG A 448 0.76 5.66 23.14
N LYS A 449 -0.42 5.12 23.51
CA LYS A 449 -0.51 4.08 24.55
C LYS A 449 0.23 2.80 24.15
N CYS A 450 0.35 2.48 22.86
CA CYS A 450 1.10 1.32 22.37
C CYS A 450 2.59 1.36 22.78
N LEU A 451 3.15 2.52 23.11
CA LEU A 451 4.52 2.65 23.63
C LEU A 451 4.73 1.96 24.98
N ARG A 452 3.67 1.51 25.66
CA ARG A 452 3.78 0.63 26.85
C ARG A 452 4.30 -0.78 26.50
N ILE A 453 4.20 -1.19 25.24
CA ILE A 453 4.59 -2.52 24.78
C ILE A 453 6.13 -2.56 24.70
N PRO A 454 6.80 -3.53 25.36
CA PRO A 454 8.25 -3.64 25.29
C PRO A 454 8.78 -3.83 23.86
N GLY A 455 9.90 -3.17 23.56
CA GLY A 455 10.54 -3.24 22.24
C GLY A 455 9.75 -2.52 21.14
N THR A 456 9.03 -1.45 21.49
CA THR A 456 8.31 -0.60 20.52
C THR A 456 8.78 0.85 20.57
N ALA A 457 8.72 1.51 19.41
CA ALA A 457 8.95 2.94 19.25
C ALA A 457 8.03 3.48 18.15
N MET A 458 7.71 4.76 18.25
CA MET A 458 6.76 5.43 17.39
C MET A 458 7.43 6.58 16.62
N ALA A 459 7.25 6.59 15.30
CA ALA A 459 7.50 7.74 14.47
C ALA A 459 6.26 8.64 14.49
N ALA A 460 6.39 9.87 14.98
CA ALA A 460 5.31 10.85 14.88
C ALA A 460 5.21 11.35 13.44
N ALA A 461 4.00 11.46 12.89
CA ALA A 461 3.77 11.95 11.52
C ALA A 461 2.78 13.12 11.45
N ALA A 462 2.34 13.65 12.59
CA ALA A 462 1.28 14.67 12.62
C ALA A 462 1.61 15.93 11.80
N ASP A 463 2.89 16.30 11.71
CA ASP A 463 3.42 17.47 11.01
C ASP A 463 3.57 17.30 9.49
N VAL A 464 3.52 16.06 8.99
CA VAL A 464 3.66 15.74 7.55
C VAL A 464 2.33 15.37 6.90
N GLY A 465 1.22 15.72 7.56
CA GLY A 465 -0.13 15.52 7.06
C GLY A 465 -0.62 16.62 6.12
N GLU A 466 -1.76 16.37 5.47
CA GLU A 466 -2.46 17.32 4.61
C GLU A 466 -3.91 17.41 5.08
N TYR A 467 -4.48 18.62 5.15
CA TYR A 467 -5.85 18.79 5.64
C TYR A 467 -6.90 18.09 4.75
N ASN A 468 -6.59 17.91 3.46
CA ASN A 468 -7.48 17.47 2.39
C ASN A 468 -7.14 16.11 1.79
N ASP A 469 -6.08 15.44 2.26
CA ASP A 469 -5.64 14.16 1.70
C ASP A 469 -5.25 13.18 2.80
N LEU A 470 -5.91 12.03 2.80
CA LEU A 470 -5.64 10.92 3.69
C LEU A 470 -4.23 10.31 3.47
N HIS A 471 -3.68 10.51 2.27
CA HIS A 471 -2.41 9.93 1.83
C HIS A 471 -1.39 11.02 1.48
N PRO A 472 -0.91 11.78 2.49
CA PRO A 472 -0.01 12.90 2.25
C PRO A 472 1.29 12.42 1.58
N GLN A 473 1.83 13.23 0.67
CA GLN A 473 3.01 12.84 -0.11
C GLN A 473 4.32 12.86 0.71
N GLY A 474 4.32 13.51 1.88
CA GLY A 474 5.47 13.66 2.80
C GLY A 474 6.00 12.37 3.44
N LYS A 475 6.39 11.35 2.65
CA LYS A 475 6.80 10.03 3.15
C LYS A 475 8.26 9.92 3.59
N ARG A 476 9.16 10.76 3.07
CA ARG A 476 10.58 10.75 3.45
C ARG A 476 10.80 10.95 4.96
N PRO A 477 10.22 11.98 5.60
CA PRO A 477 10.40 12.15 7.04
C PRO A 477 9.88 10.97 7.86
N VAL A 478 8.78 10.33 7.46
CA VAL A 478 8.23 9.15 8.15
C VAL A 478 9.21 7.98 8.10
N GLY A 479 9.74 7.66 6.93
CA GLY A 479 10.74 6.59 6.76
C GLY A 479 12.01 6.86 7.55
N GLU A 480 12.53 8.09 7.53
CA GLU A 480 13.73 8.49 8.29
C GLU A 480 13.51 8.43 9.81
N ARG A 481 12.32 8.81 10.30
CA ARG A 481 11.95 8.72 11.72
C ARG A 481 11.86 7.27 12.17
N LEU A 482 11.24 6.39 11.38
CA LEU A 482 11.24 4.95 11.64
C LEU A 482 12.67 4.38 11.64
N ALA A 483 13.54 4.85 10.74
CA ALA A 483 14.93 4.42 10.70
C ALA A 483 15.68 4.85 11.97
N ARG A 484 15.40 6.05 12.49
CA ARG A 484 15.92 6.47 13.80
C ARG A 484 15.37 5.63 14.96
N CYS A 485 14.08 5.30 14.96
CA CYS A 485 13.50 4.35 15.92
C CYS A 485 14.25 3.01 15.88
N ALA A 486 14.58 2.50 14.69
CA ALA A 486 15.37 1.30 14.51
C ALA A 486 16.79 1.51 15.07
N MET A 487 17.48 2.59 14.73
CA MET A 487 18.83 2.91 15.24
C MET A 487 18.88 2.81 16.77
N ARG A 488 17.91 3.39 17.50
CA ARG A 488 17.88 3.26 18.97
C ARG A 488 17.57 1.84 19.43
N LEU A 489 16.45 1.26 18.98
CA LEU A 489 15.93 0.02 19.56
C LEU A 489 16.62 -1.25 19.03
N ALA A 490 16.95 -1.28 17.75
CA ALA A 490 17.47 -2.46 17.06
C ALA A 490 19.00 -2.45 16.95
N TYR A 491 19.64 -1.27 17.03
CA TYR A 491 21.09 -1.11 16.91
C TYR A 491 21.75 -0.52 18.18
N GLY A 492 20.98 -0.10 19.19
CA GLY A 492 21.51 0.40 20.46
C GLY A 492 22.17 1.78 20.37
N GLU A 493 21.85 2.56 19.33
CA GLU A 493 22.48 3.86 19.08
C GLU A 493 22.01 4.93 20.08
N THR A 494 22.95 5.76 20.52
CA THR A 494 22.62 6.96 21.30
C THR A 494 22.49 8.15 20.37
N LEU A 495 21.25 8.53 20.05
CA LEU A 495 20.97 9.67 19.16
C LEU A 495 20.56 10.92 19.96
N PRO A 496 20.73 12.12 19.41
CA PRO A 496 20.14 13.34 19.96
C PRO A 496 18.61 13.20 20.13
N PRO A 497 17.99 13.81 21.15
CA PRO A 497 16.53 13.82 21.31
C PRO A 497 15.82 14.33 20.05
N SER A 498 14.67 13.75 19.74
CA SER A 498 13.81 14.18 18.63
C SER A 498 12.35 14.15 19.11
N PRO A 499 11.55 15.21 18.87
CA PRO A 499 10.13 15.18 19.20
C PRO A 499 9.32 14.26 18.28
N PHE A 500 9.92 13.82 17.17
CA PHE A 500 9.27 12.99 16.15
C PHE A 500 9.58 11.49 16.29
N GLU A 501 10.36 11.13 17.30
CA GLU A 501 10.77 9.76 17.60
C GLU A 501 10.52 9.51 19.09
N VAL A 502 9.51 8.71 19.39
CA VAL A 502 9.11 8.45 20.77
C VAL A 502 9.38 6.98 21.07
N THR A 503 10.33 6.71 21.96
CA THR A 503 10.61 5.35 22.43
C THR A 503 9.70 5.01 23.61
N GLY A 504 9.22 3.77 23.68
CA GLY A 504 8.54 3.28 24.88
C GLY A 504 9.46 3.37 26.10
N VAL A 505 8.91 3.76 27.25
CA VAL A 505 9.69 3.80 28.50
C VAL A 505 10.11 2.37 28.85
N TRP A 506 11.39 2.08 28.73
CA TRP A 506 12.00 0.85 29.21
C TRP A 506 12.12 0.96 30.74
N GLY A 507 11.07 0.52 31.46
CA GLY A 507 11.12 0.35 32.91
C GLY A 507 11.97 -0.86 33.26
N GLY A 508 13.29 -0.66 33.35
CA GLY A 508 14.20 -1.66 33.88
C GLY A 508 13.92 -1.93 35.37
N PHE A 509 13.59 -3.16 35.69
CA PHE A 509 14.09 -3.85 36.89
C PHE A 509 14.92 -5.00 36.31
N GLY A 510 16.25 -4.98 36.35
CA GLY A 510 17.05 -5.11 37.56
C GLY A 510 17.68 -6.51 37.49
N LEU A 511 19.02 -6.55 37.53
CA LEU A 511 19.95 -7.70 37.48
C LEU A 511 19.41 -9.07 37.92
#